data_AF-D3LVJ0-F1
#
_entry.id   AF-D3LVJ0-F1
#
_cell.length_a   1.000
_cell.length_b   1.000
_cell.length_c   1.000
_cell.angle_alpha   90.00
_cell.angle_beta   90.00
_cell.angle_gamma   90.00
#
_symmetry.space_group_name_H-M   'P 1'
#
loop_
_entity.id
_entity.type
_entity.pdbx_description
1 polymer ?
#
loop_
_entity_poly.entity_id
_entity_poly.type
_entity_poly.pdbx_seq_one_letter_code
_entity_poly.pdbx_strand_id
1 'polypeptide(L)'
;MNKKIREKLSDPGLAKKLAKETKKLEKELYLKDLKFAADILDIPIDEEGNTTCTEGEQLRFLVLMYGILQHQTAILESAKNSIFAEIKEMDSKVAEDLIDLNDLKLS
;
A
#
# COMPACT_ATOMS: atom_id res chain seq x y z
N MET A 1 26.94 4.73 -6.59
CA MET A 1 25.52 4.75 -6.16
C MET A 1 24.93 3.34 -6.07
N ASN A 2 25.15 2.45 -7.07
CA ASN A 2 24.55 1.10 -7.09
C ASN A 2 25.07 0.09 -6.06
N LYS A 3 26.33 0.17 -5.60
CA LYS A 3 26.84 -0.75 -4.56
C LYS A 3 26.01 -0.73 -3.28
N LYS A 4 25.64 0.46 -2.79
CA LYS A 4 24.81 0.62 -1.59
C LYS A 4 23.40 0.07 -1.75
N ILE A 5 22.83 0.12 -2.96
CA ILE A 5 21.50 -0.43 -3.24
C ILE A 5 21.57 -1.96 -3.25
N ARG A 6 22.56 -2.53 -3.95
CA ARG A 6 22.78 -3.99 -3.99
C ARG A 6 23.09 -4.57 -2.61
N GLU A 7 23.89 -3.89 -1.80
CA GLU A 7 24.15 -4.26 -0.40
C GLU A 7 22.85 -4.30 0.44
N LYS A 8 21.93 -3.35 0.22
CA LYS A 8 20.62 -3.38 0.87
C LYS A 8 19.73 -4.51 0.36
N LEU A 9 19.73 -4.80 -0.94
CA LEU A 9 18.96 -5.90 -1.54
C LEU A 9 19.45 -7.28 -1.07
N SER A 10 20.73 -7.39 -0.74
CA SER A 10 21.33 -8.61 -0.19
C SER A 10 21.10 -8.78 1.32
N ASP A 11 20.40 -7.86 2.00
CA ASP A 11 20.10 -7.99 3.43
C ASP A 11 19.11 -9.15 3.66
N PRO A 12 19.49 -10.23 4.37
CA PRO A 12 18.60 -11.37 4.62
C PRO A 12 17.38 -11.00 5.48
N GLY A 13 17.43 -9.88 6.20
CA GLY A 13 16.31 -9.35 6.97
C GLY A 13 15.39 -8.39 6.20
N LEU A 14 15.70 -8.10 4.93
CA LEU A 14 14.97 -7.10 4.14
C LEU A 14 13.49 -7.40 4.03
N ALA A 15 13.13 -8.64 3.65
CA ALA A 15 11.74 -9.07 3.49
C ALA A 15 10.90 -8.80 4.75
N LYS A 16 11.44 -9.14 5.94
CA LYS A 16 10.76 -8.91 7.22
C LYS A 16 10.63 -7.42 7.57
N LYS A 17 11.65 -6.61 7.27
CA LYS A 17 11.61 -5.15 7.46
C LYS A 17 10.57 -4.51 6.55
N LEU A 18 10.56 -4.89 5.27
CA LEU A 18 9.56 -4.42 4.30
C LEU A 18 8.15 -4.80 4.75
N ALA A 19 7.90 -6.06 5.09
CA ALA A 19 6.58 -6.50 5.56
C ALA A 19 6.08 -5.70 6.78
N LYS A 20 6.97 -5.39 7.74
CA LYS A 20 6.63 -4.59 8.92
C LYS A 20 6.27 -3.15 8.56
N GLU A 21 7.08 -2.49 7.73
CA GLU A 21 6.83 -1.10 7.32
C GLU A 21 5.60 -1.01 6.41
N THR A 22 5.41 -1.96 5.49
CA THR A 22 4.21 -2.04 4.65
C THR A 22 2.94 -2.20 5.49
N LYS A 23 2.93 -3.09 6.49
CA LYS A 23 1.78 -3.26 7.38
C LYS A 23 1.46 -1.99 8.18
N LYS A 24 2.49 -1.24 8.59
CA LYS A 24 2.31 0.05 9.26
C LYS A 24 1.68 1.07 8.31
N LEU A 25 2.20 1.18 7.09
CA LEU A 25 1.68 2.08 6.06
C LEU A 25 0.24 1.72 5.68
N GLU A 26 -0.06 0.44 5.49
CA GLU A 26 -1.40 -0.07 5.19
C GLU A 26 -2.41 0.37 6.25
N LYS A 27 -2.07 0.20 7.53
CA LYS A 27 -2.95 0.64 8.63
C LYS A 27 -3.17 2.16 8.61
N GLU A 28 -2.11 2.94 8.40
CA GLU A 28 -2.19 4.40 8.38
C GLU A 28 -3.01 4.93 7.19
N LEU A 29 -2.87 4.32 6.00
CA LEU A 29 -3.65 4.66 4.82
C LEU A 29 -5.11 4.29 5.00
N TYR A 30 -5.38 3.06 5.45
CA TYR A 30 -6.74 2.58 5.65
C TYR A 30 -7.52 3.44 6.65
N LEU A 31 -6.90 3.84 7.76
CA LEU A 31 -7.54 4.75 8.73
C LEU A 31 -7.84 6.14 8.14
N LYS A 32 -6.99 6.65 7.24
CA LYS A 32 -7.25 7.91 6.53
C LYS A 32 -8.43 7.78 5.58
N ASP A 33 -8.51 6.66 4.85
CA ASP A 33 -9.61 6.40 3.92
C ASP A 33 -10.94 6.22 4.64
N LEU A 34 -10.93 5.50 5.77
CA LEU A 34 -12.10 5.36 6.63
C LEU A 34 -12.61 6.73 7.10
N LYS A 35 -11.72 7.59 7.60
CA LYS A 35 -12.07 8.96 8.03
C LYS A 35 -12.61 9.79 6.86
N PHE A 36 -11.95 9.75 5.71
CA PHE A 36 -12.38 10.47 4.52
C PHE A 36 -13.77 10.03 4.04
N ALA A 37 -14.05 8.72 4.00
CA ALA A 37 -15.36 8.20 3.62
C ALA A 37 -16.44 8.55 4.66
N ALA A 38 -16.10 8.53 5.94
CA ALA A 38 -16.99 8.90 7.03
C ALA A 38 -17.36 10.39 6.95
N ASP A 39 -16.37 11.26 6.72
CA ASP A 39 -16.56 12.71 6.55
C ASP A 39 -17.46 13.04 5.34
N ILE A 40 -17.32 12.31 4.22
CA ILE A 40 -18.18 12.49 3.04
C ILE A 40 -19.66 12.18 3.35
N LEU A 41 -19.89 11.17 4.18
CA LEU A 41 -21.22 10.65 4.49
C LEU A 41 -21.79 11.19 5.80
N ASP A 42 -21.05 12.06 6.50
CA ASP A 42 -21.36 12.58 7.83
C ASP A 42 -21.64 11.46 8.87
N ILE A 43 -20.84 10.38 8.79
CA ILE A 43 -20.95 9.22 9.69
C ILE A 43 -19.97 9.35 10.85
N PRO A 44 -20.40 9.19 12.11
CA PRO A 44 -19.49 9.13 13.25
C PRO A 44 -18.52 7.94 13.18
N ILE A 45 -17.23 8.20 13.36
CA ILE A 45 -16.16 7.20 13.39
C ILE A 45 -15.19 7.47 14.55
N ASP A 46 -14.74 6.41 15.23
CA ASP A 46 -13.76 6.50 16.32
C ASP A 46 -12.28 6.49 15.85
N GLU A 47 -11.34 6.54 16.79
CA GLU A 47 -9.90 6.53 16.48
C GLU A 47 -9.43 5.19 15.92
N GLU A 48 -10.14 4.11 16.23
CA GLU A 48 -9.91 2.76 15.78
C GLU A 48 -10.50 2.47 14.40
N GLY A 49 -11.38 3.34 13.89
CA GLY A 49 -12.02 3.21 12.59
C GLY A 49 -13.39 2.52 12.62
N ASN A 50 -14.02 2.38 13.79
CA ASN A 50 -15.37 1.83 13.91
C ASN A 50 -16.42 2.91 13.71
N THR A 51 -17.42 2.63 12.87
CA THR A 51 -18.54 3.51 12.58
C THR A 51 -19.72 3.23 13.51
N THR A 52 -20.47 4.28 13.89
CA THR A 52 -21.76 4.14 14.58
C THR A 52 -22.86 4.69 13.69
N CYS A 53 -23.58 3.81 12.98
CA CYS A 53 -24.59 4.20 12.00
C CYS A 53 -25.65 3.10 11.76
N THR A 54 -26.71 3.45 11.03
CA THR A 54 -27.74 2.50 10.59
C THR A 54 -27.22 1.55 9.51
N GLU A 55 -27.91 0.43 9.27
CA GLU A 55 -27.53 -0.52 8.21
C GLU A 55 -27.46 0.13 6.81
N GLY A 56 -28.37 1.06 6.51
CA GLY A 56 -28.40 1.78 5.23
C GLY A 56 -27.20 2.72 5.05
N GLU A 57 -26.80 3.41 6.11
CA GLU A 57 -25.61 4.26 6.13
C GLU A 57 -24.33 3.42 6.04
N GLN A 58 -24.28 2.30 6.77
CA GLN A 58 -23.16 1.36 6.71
C GLN A 58 -22.98 0.81 5.30
N LEU A 59 -24.05 0.46 4.60
CA LEU A 59 -23.96 0.00 3.22
C LEU A 59 -23.37 1.08 2.29
N ARG A 60 -23.82 2.34 2.42
CA ARG A 60 -23.27 3.46 1.63
C ARG A 60 -21.80 3.70 1.92
N PHE A 61 -21.42 3.63 3.20
CA PHE A 61 -20.03 3.73 3.64
C PHE A 61 -19.15 2.64 3.02
N LEU A 62 -19.59 1.39 3.08
CA LEU A 62 -18.85 0.26 2.51
C LEU A 62 -18.72 0.35 0.98
N VAL A 63 -19.76 0.83 0.28
CA VAL A 63 -19.71 1.06 -1.17
C VAL A 63 -18.69 2.15 -1.52
N LEU A 64 -18.68 3.26 -0.76
CA LEU A 64 -17.70 4.34 -0.96
C LEU A 64 -16.27 3.86 -0.68
N MET A 65 -16.06 3.14 0.43
CA MET A 65 -14.77 2.53 0.78
C MET A 65 -14.28 1.58 -0.30
N TYR A 66 -15.17 0.73 -0.85
CA TYR A 66 -14.82 -0.14 -1.96
C TYR A 66 -14.31 0.63 -3.18
N GLY A 67 -14.99 1.73 -3.55
CA GLY A 67 -14.56 2.60 -4.64
C GLY A 67 -13.20 3.26 -4.39
N ILE A 68 -12.96 3.75 -3.17
CA ILE A 68 -11.68 4.33 -2.75
C ILE A 68 -10.55 3.29 -2.89
N LEU A 69 -10.74 2.08 -2.33
CA LEU A 69 -9.74 1.02 -2.34
C LEU A 69 -9.44 0.53 -3.78
N GLN A 70 -10.45 0.44 -4.64
CA GLN A 70 -10.27 0.12 -6.05
C GLN A 70 -9.41 1.19 -6.76
N HIS A 71 -9.72 2.47 -6.53
CA HIS A 71 -8.96 3.55 -7.14
C HIS A 71 -7.51 3.60 -6.64
N GLN A 72 -7.29 3.44 -5.34
CA GLN A 72 -5.95 3.37 -4.76
C GLN A 72 -5.13 2.21 -5.29
N THR A 73 -5.76 1.04 -5.45
CA THR A 73 -5.09 -0.14 -6.04
C THR A 73 -4.57 0.18 -7.43
N ALA A 74 -5.38 0.84 -8.26
CA ALA A 74 -4.97 1.26 -9.61
C ALA A 74 -3.81 2.27 -9.58
N ILE A 75 -3.86 3.26 -8.68
CA ILE A 75 -2.77 4.24 -8.51
C ILE A 75 -1.48 3.56 -8.07
N LEU A 76 -1.54 2.69 -7.07
CA LEU A 76 -0.37 1.98 -6.53
C LEU A 76 0.26 1.07 -7.58
N GLU A 77 -0.56 0.36 -8.38
CA GLU A 77 -0.07 -0.47 -9.48
C GLU A 77 0.65 0.39 -10.53
N SER A 78 0.06 1.54 -10.91
CA SER A 78 0.69 2.47 -11.84
C SER A 78 2.00 3.05 -11.31
N ALA A 79 2.03 3.45 -10.03
CA ALA A 79 3.21 3.99 -9.38
C ALA A 79 4.33 2.95 -9.29
N LYS A 80 3.99 1.70 -8.90
CA LYS A 80 4.93 0.57 -8.86
C LYS A 80 5.59 0.36 -10.22
N ASN A 81 4.79 0.32 -11.28
CA ASN A 81 5.29 0.12 -12.64
C ASN A 81 6.18 1.27 -13.12
N SER A 82 5.82 2.51 -12.77
CA SER A 82 6.62 3.71 -13.11
C SER A 82 7.96 3.72 -12.39
N ILE A 83 7.96 3.48 -11.08
CA ILE A 83 9.19 3.38 -10.26
C ILE A 83 10.09 2.25 -10.78
N PHE A 84 9.51 1.10 -11.12
CA PHE A 84 10.28 -0.02 -11.66
C PHE A 84 10.93 0.33 -13.01
N ALA A 85 10.22 1.03 -13.89
CA ALA A 85 10.77 1.51 -15.17
C ALA A 85 11.96 2.46 -14.94
N GLU A 86 11.84 3.43 -14.04
CA GLU A 86 12.93 4.34 -13.68
C GLU A 86 14.15 3.59 -13.14
N ILE A 87 13.94 2.60 -12.25
CA ILE A 87 15.04 1.77 -11.73
C ILE A 87 15.72 1.00 -12.87
N LYS A 88 14.95 0.44 -13.80
CA LYS A 88 15.48 -0.31 -14.94
C LYS A 88 16.33 0.55 -15.88
N GLU A 89 15.94 1.80 -16.09
CA GLU A 89 16.73 2.78 -16.85
C GLU A 89 18.04 3.14 -16.11
N MET A 90 18.03 3.18 -14.79
CA MET A 90 19.21 3.50 -13.98
C MET A 90 20.19 2.33 -13.80
N ASP A 91 19.71 1.11 -13.55
CA ASP A 91 20.49 -0.12 -13.40
C ASP A 91 19.62 -1.36 -13.67
N SER A 92 19.72 -1.89 -14.89
CA SER A 92 18.93 -3.05 -15.33
C SER A 92 19.12 -4.29 -14.45
N LYS A 93 20.31 -4.47 -13.87
CA LYS A 93 20.60 -5.62 -13.01
C LYS A 93 19.93 -5.51 -11.65
N VAL A 94 19.84 -4.30 -11.09
CA VAL A 94 19.07 -4.06 -9.87
C VAL A 94 17.57 -4.27 -10.12
N ALA A 95 17.07 -3.91 -11.31
CA ALA A 95 15.69 -4.19 -11.68
C ALA A 95 15.40 -5.70 -11.79
N GLU A 96 16.31 -6.49 -12.35
CA GLU A 96 16.21 -7.96 -12.37
C GLU A 96 16.20 -8.53 -10.94
N ASP A 97 17.14 -8.12 -10.08
CA ASP A 97 17.20 -8.57 -8.67
C ASP A 97 15.90 -8.25 -7.89
N LEU A 98 15.19 -7.17 -8.25
CA LEU A 98 13.91 -6.78 -7.65
C LEU A 98 12.72 -7.64 -8.11
N ILE A 99 12.74 -8.13 -9.35
CA ILE A 99 11.71 -9.07 -9.85
C ILE A 99 11.77 -10.36 -9.03
N ASP A 100 12.98 -10.89 -8.83
CA ASP A 100 13.19 -12.13 -8.07
C ASP A 100 12.72 -12.00 -6.62
N LEU A 101 12.90 -10.82 -6.00
CA LEU A 101 12.39 -10.49 -4.66
C LEU A 101 10.85 -10.42 -4.60
N ASN A 102 10.19 -10.06 -5.70
CA ASN A 102 8.73 -9.98 -5.79
C ASN A 102 8.10 -11.36 -6.05
N ASP A 103 8.81 -12.25 -6.77
CA ASP A 103 8.39 -13.62 -7.09
C ASP A 103 8.69 -14.64 -5.97
N LEU A 104 9.69 -14.35 -5.13
CA LEU A 104 9.84 -14.93 -3.79
C LEU A 104 8.70 -14.38 -2.94
N LYS A 105 7.50 -14.96 -3.08
CA LYS A 105 6.34 -14.70 -2.22
C LYS A 105 6.84 -14.44 -0.81
N LEU A 106 6.52 -13.26 -0.28
CA LEU A 106 6.62 -12.94 1.15
C LEU A 106 5.72 -13.95 1.89
N SER A 107 6.26 -15.16 2.10
CA SER A 107 5.62 -16.35 2.64
C SER A 107 5.23 -16.14 4.10
#